data_AF-A0A7W1NC31-F1
#
_entry.id   AF-A0A7W1NC31-F1
#
_cell.length_a   1.000
_cell.length_b   1.000
_cell.length_c   1.000
_cell.angle_alpha   90.00
_cell.angle_beta   90.00
_cell.angle_gamma   90.00
#
_symmetry.space_group_name_H-M   'P 1'
#
loop_
_entity.id
_entity.type
_entity.pdbx_description
1 polymer ?
#
loop_
_entity_poly.entity_id
_entity_poly.type
_entity_poly.pdbx_seq_one_letter_code
_entity_poly.pdbx_strand_id
1 'polypeptide(L)'
;PRLDLIDDPSDTWTHRVDRYLDGPAESARWNEPTFIDFGPLMASAIQTGVIGHSRLKAEWRVHADDAWVELRLNVHWLEKQKVLKLTLPFPSPANDRVDGIPGHWLARPNAGRELPLRDFTINRCDDGRQLCVICPDAYALDATPERLRITLLRAPVMAHHEPHLGNGPRGVIADQGAHEFRFRFQLGRDIAAQECDAIATGWQRAPLCADLTRGMPTRVM
;
A
#
# COMPACT_ATOMS: atom_id res chain seq x y z
N PRO A 1 -8.53 6.64 -2.40
CA PRO A 1 -7.20 6.83 -1.74
C PRO A 1 -6.44 7.95 -2.47
N ARG A 2 -5.48 8.60 -1.81
CA ARG A 2 -4.58 9.60 -2.42
C ARG A 2 -3.12 9.26 -2.09
N LEU A 3 -2.20 9.68 -2.94
CA LEU A 3 -0.77 9.61 -2.65
C LEU A 3 -0.32 10.98 -2.14
N ASP A 4 0.32 10.98 -0.97
CA ASP A 4 0.78 12.16 -0.26
C ASP A 4 2.30 12.08 -0.09
N LEU A 5 2.98 13.16 -0.46
CA LEU A 5 4.40 13.37 -0.25
C LEU A 5 4.58 14.19 1.02
N ILE A 6 5.38 13.69 1.96
CA ILE A 6 5.63 14.34 3.24
C ILE A 6 7.14 14.59 3.36
N ASP A 7 7.52 15.73 3.94
CA ASP A 7 8.90 16.00 4.31
C ASP A 7 9.41 14.98 5.34
N ASP A 8 10.56 14.39 5.05
CA ASP A 8 11.25 13.45 5.94
C ASP A 8 12.72 13.87 6.10
N PRO A 9 13.01 14.78 7.05
CA PRO A 9 14.39 15.16 7.37
C PRO A 9 15.10 14.13 8.26
N SER A 10 14.44 13.04 8.65
CA SER A 10 15.00 12.07 9.60
C SER A 10 16.12 11.22 8.99
N ASP A 11 16.90 10.59 9.85
CA ASP A 11 17.97 9.69 9.45
C ASP A 11 17.44 8.38 8.83
N THR A 12 18.34 7.52 8.35
CA THR A 12 17.95 6.24 7.71
C THR A 12 17.04 5.40 8.61
N TRP A 13 17.24 5.45 9.92
CA TRP A 13 16.56 4.62 10.91
C TRP A 13 15.38 5.31 11.59
N THR A 14 15.10 6.57 11.24
CA THR A 14 14.02 7.36 11.84
C THR A 14 14.18 7.44 13.37
N HIS A 15 15.42 7.60 13.86
CA HIS A 15 15.67 7.66 15.30
C HIS A 15 14.85 8.76 15.96
N ARG A 16 14.22 8.44 17.10
CA ARG A 16 13.41 9.36 17.92
C ARG A 16 12.18 9.95 17.22
N VAL A 17 11.86 9.48 16.02
CA VAL A 17 10.65 9.87 15.29
C VAL A 17 9.67 8.70 15.35
N ASP A 18 8.54 8.90 16.02
CA ASP A 18 7.46 7.89 16.08
C ASP A 18 6.23 8.31 15.25
N ARG A 19 6.27 9.49 14.64
CA ARG A 19 5.24 10.07 13.77
C ARG A 19 5.90 10.94 12.70
N TYR A 20 5.44 10.80 11.45
CA TYR A 20 5.75 11.76 10.40
C TYR A 20 4.86 12.98 10.50
N LEU A 21 5.30 14.08 9.87
CA LEU A 21 4.53 15.33 9.81
C LEU A 21 3.10 15.10 9.28
N ASP A 22 2.18 15.91 9.79
CA ASP A 22 0.81 15.94 9.32
C ASP A 22 0.69 16.78 8.04
N GLY A 23 -0.26 16.38 7.19
CA GLY A 23 -0.50 17.01 5.91
C GLY A 23 0.48 16.59 4.81
N PRO A 24 0.04 16.56 3.55
CA PRO A 24 0.97 16.45 2.43
C PRO A 24 1.70 17.78 2.21
N ALA A 25 3.01 17.72 1.99
CA ALA A 25 3.73 18.78 1.30
C ALA A 25 3.25 18.89 -0.16
N GLU A 26 2.94 17.75 -0.78
CA GLU A 26 2.32 17.66 -2.10
C GLU A 26 1.44 16.41 -2.19
N SER A 27 0.32 16.49 -2.89
CA SER A 27 -0.48 15.31 -3.26
C SER A 27 -0.35 15.02 -4.75
N ALA A 28 -0.45 13.75 -5.14
CA ALA A 28 -0.33 13.33 -6.53
C ALA A 28 -1.35 14.03 -7.45
N ARG A 29 -0.87 14.47 -8.62
CA ARG A 29 -1.69 14.95 -9.73
C ARG A 29 -1.85 13.83 -10.74
N TRP A 30 -3.09 13.50 -11.08
CA TRP A 30 -3.42 12.43 -12.00
C TRP A 30 -4.03 12.96 -13.28
N ASN A 31 -3.73 12.30 -14.40
CA ASN A 31 -4.46 12.48 -15.65
C ASN A 31 -5.79 11.71 -15.59
N GLU A 32 -6.64 11.92 -16.59
CA GLU A 32 -7.87 11.13 -16.75
C GLU A 32 -7.55 9.63 -16.91
N PRO A 33 -8.33 8.74 -16.28
CA PRO A 33 -8.15 7.31 -16.44
C PRO A 33 -8.56 6.85 -17.83
N THR A 34 -7.84 5.87 -18.37
CA THR A 34 -8.17 5.18 -19.63
C THR A 34 -8.62 3.76 -19.31
N PHE A 35 -9.86 3.42 -19.63
CA PHE A 35 -10.34 2.03 -19.56
C PHE A 35 -9.60 1.16 -20.56
N ILE A 36 -9.11 0.01 -20.10
CA ILE A 36 -8.36 -0.93 -20.97
C ILE A 36 -9.05 -2.30 -21.07
N ASP A 37 -9.77 -2.72 -20.01
CA ASP A 37 -10.55 -3.96 -20.00
C ASP A 37 -12.00 -3.67 -19.61
N PHE A 38 -12.93 -4.31 -20.34
CA PHE A 38 -14.37 -4.23 -20.07
C PHE A 38 -15.04 -5.57 -20.41
N GLY A 39 -14.70 -6.61 -19.65
CA GLY A 39 -15.21 -7.97 -19.82
C GLY A 39 -16.17 -8.39 -18.72
N PRO A 40 -16.85 -9.54 -18.88
CA PRO A 40 -17.81 -10.05 -17.89
C PRO A 40 -17.18 -10.52 -16.58
N LEU A 41 -15.86 -10.76 -16.55
CA LEU A 41 -15.13 -11.23 -15.36
C LEU A 41 -14.32 -10.14 -14.68
N MET A 42 -13.89 -9.12 -15.43
CA MET A 42 -12.96 -8.10 -14.94
C MET A 42 -13.08 -6.84 -15.81
N ALA A 43 -13.01 -5.69 -15.14
CA ALA A 43 -12.85 -4.40 -15.78
C ALA A 43 -11.67 -3.66 -15.15
N SER A 44 -10.95 -2.87 -15.95
CA SER A 44 -9.78 -2.15 -15.48
C SER A 44 -9.58 -0.81 -16.18
N ALA A 45 -8.90 0.10 -15.47
CA ALA A 45 -8.50 1.40 -16.00
C ALA A 45 -7.08 1.73 -15.57
N ILE A 46 -6.30 2.29 -16.50
CA ILE A 46 -4.95 2.82 -16.24
C ILE A 46 -5.03 4.33 -16.06
N GLN A 47 -4.32 4.82 -15.05
CA GLN A 47 -4.13 6.23 -14.79
C GLN A 47 -2.65 6.54 -14.64
N THR A 48 -2.18 7.58 -15.31
CA THR A 48 -0.80 8.09 -15.14
C THR A 48 -0.83 9.39 -14.37
N GLY A 49 0.23 9.68 -13.61
CA GLY A 49 0.31 10.90 -12.83
C GLY A 49 1.74 11.26 -12.43
N VAL A 50 1.85 12.31 -11.63
CA VAL A 50 3.10 12.78 -11.04
C VAL A 50 2.90 13.18 -9.59
N ILE A 51 3.96 13.09 -8.80
CA ILE A 51 4.04 13.67 -7.45
C ILE A 51 5.46 14.15 -7.22
N GLY A 52 5.66 15.45 -6.96
CA GLY A 52 6.99 16.05 -6.97
C GLY A 52 7.68 15.85 -8.33
N HIS A 53 8.85 15.24 -8.30
CA HIS A 53 9.64 14.83 -9.46
C HIS A 53 9.35 13.38 -9.91
N SER A 54 8.57 12.63 -9.14
CA SER A 54 8.29 11.22 -9.37
C SER A 54 7.13 10.98 -10.32
N ARG A 55 7.23 9.92 -11.13
CA ARG A 55 6.17 9.52 -12.08
C ARG A 55 5.36 8.35 -11.52
N LEU A 56 4.07 8.36 -11.80
CA LEU A 56 3.11 7.40 -11.26
C LEU A 56 2.36 6.71 -12.40
N LYS A 57 2.09 5.41 -12.21
CA LYS A 57 1.12 4.67 -13.02
C LYS A 57 0.30 3.78 -12.09
N ALA A 58 -1.00 4.02 -12.02
CA ALA A 58 -1.96 3.22 -11.29
C ALA A 58 -2.79 2.40 -12.28
N GLU A 59 -2.99 1.13 -11.99
CA GLU A 59 -4.00 0.30 -12.65
C GLU A 59 -5.04 -0.10 -11.62
N TRP A 60 -6.28 0.29 -11.88
CA TRP A 60 -7.44 -0.01 -11.07
C TRP A 60 -8.17 -1.21 -11.67
N ARG A 61 -8.50 -2.20 -10.86
CA ARG A 61 -9.20 -3.42 -11.31
C ARG A 61 -10.36 -3.75 -10.39
N VAL A 62 -11.43 -4.25 -10.98
CA VAL A 62 -12.58 -4.83 -10.27
C VAL A 62 -12.90 -6.17 -10.93
N HIS A 63 -13.34 -7.13 -10.12
CA HIS A 63 -13.68 -8.47 -10.59
C HIS A 63 -15.18 -8.73 -10.37
N ALA A 64 -15.79 -9.52 -11.24
CA ALA A 64 -17.17 -9.95 -11.05
C ALA A 64 -17.31 -10.73 -9.73
N ASP A 65 -18.41 -10.48 -9.02
CA ASP A 65 -18.75 -11.09 -7.72
C ASP A 65 -17.68 -10.89 -6.62
N ASP A 66 -16.77 -9.94 -6.79
CA ASP A 66 -15.75 -9.58 -5.81
C ASP A 66 -16.02 -8.16 -5.27
N ALA A 67 -16.08 -8.01 -3.94
CA ALA A 67 -16.28 -6.71 -3.28
C ALA A 67 -15.00 -5.87 -3.21
N TRP A 68 -13.86 -6.44 -3.61
CA TRP A 68 -12.56 -5.77 -3.55
C TRP A 68 -12.29 -4.89 -4.78
N VAL A 69 -11.75 -3.70 -4.53
CA VAL A 69 -11.12 -2.87 -5.57
C VAL A 69 -9.61 -3.08 -5.49
N GLU A 70 -9.00 -3.53 -6.58
CA GLU A 70 -7.56 -3.75 -6.69
C GLU A 70 -6.86 -2.52 -7.29
N LEU A 71 -5.71 -2.16 -6.72
CA LEU A 71 -4.79 -1.15 -7.24
C LEU A 71 -3.41 -1.77 -7.42
N ARG A 72 -2.87 -1.68 -8.63
CA ARG A 72 -1.44 -1.88 -8.91
C ARG A 72 -0.79 -0.54 -9.15
N LEU A 73 0.06 -0.13 -8.23
CA LEU A 73 0.72 1.16 -8.26
C LEU A 73 2.19 0.97 -8.64
N ASN A 74 2.59 1.63 -9.71
CA ASN A 74 3.98 1.76 -10.11
C ASN A 74 4.46 3.19 -9.79
N VAL A 75 5.59 3.30 -9.11
CA VAL A 75 6.21 4.57 -8.73
C VAL A 75 7.62 4.60 -9.30
N HIS A 76 7.91 5.57 -10.15
CA HIS A 76 9.29 5.92 -10.50
C HIS A 76 9.73 7.03 -9.55
N TRP A 77 10.39 6.62 -8.47
CA TRP A 77 10.77 7.44 -7.32
C TRP A 77 12.05 8.24 -7.57
N LEU A 78 11.93 9.56 -7.49
CA LEU A 78 13.01 10.52 -7.76
C LEU A 78 13.12 11.60 -6.67
N GLU A 79 12.42 11.42 -5.55
CA GLU A 79 12.45 12.38 -4.44
C GLU A 79 13.68 12.20 -3.54
N LYS A 80 13.95 13.20 -2.70
CA LYS A 80 15.04 13.20 -1.72
C LYS A 80 14.53 13.76 -0.40
N GLN A 81 14.84 13.08 0.71
CA GLN A 81 14.38 13.45 2.07
C GLN A 81 12.85 13.64 2.15
N LYS A 82 12.14 12.71 1.51
CA LYS A 82 10.67 12.64 1.52
C LYS A 82 10.23 11.23 1.88
N VAL A 83 9.00 11.13 2.37
CA VAL A 83 8.26 9.88 2.48
C VAL A 83 6.99 9.94 1.62
N LEU A 84 6.76 8.90 0.82
CA LEU A 84 5.54 8.69 0.07
C LEU A 84 4.57 7.84 0.88
N LYS A 85 3.35 8.34 1.07
CA LYS A 85 2.29 7.62 1.76
C LYS A 85 1.04 7.47 0.90
N LEU A 86 0.38 6.32 1.00
CA LEU A 86 -0.99 6.12 0.53
C LEU A 86 -1.96 6.49 1.65
N THR A 87 -2.66 7.60 1.49
CA THR A 87 -3.60 8.13 2.48
C THR A 87 -5.04 7.78 2.10
N LEU A 88 -5.80 7.25 3.06
CA LEU A 88 -7.22 6.99 2.98
C LEU A 88 -7.95 7.77 4.08
N PRO A 89 -8.74 8.81 3.76
CA PRO A 89 -9.64 9.40 4.74
C PRO A 89 -10.72 8.38 5.11
N PHE A 90 -11.09 8.33 6.38
CA PHE A 90 -12.21 7.51 6.81
C PHE A 90 -13.54 8.23 6.52
N PRO A 91 -14.61 7.48 6.20
CA PRO A 91 -15.91 8.08 5.95
C PRO A 91 -16.64 8.51 7.24
N SER A 92 -16.22 7.98 8.39
CA SER A 92 -16.51 8.46 9.74
C SER A 92 -15.35 8.07 10.66
N PRO A 93 -15.22 8.66 11.86
CA PRO A 93 -14.05 8.43 12.69
C PRO A 93 -13.83 6.94 13.00
N ALA A 94 -12.58 6.51 13.07
CA ALA A 94 -12.19 5.15 13.43
C ALA A 94 -11.12 5.19 14.53
N ASN A 95 -11.48 4.81 15.75
CA ASN A 95 -10.60 4.96 16.91
C ASN A 95 -9.60 3.80 17.08
N ASP A 96 -9.91 2.65 16.49
CA ASP A 96 -9.13 1.43 16.59
C ASP A 96 -9.01 0.70 15.24
N ARG A 97 -7.98 -0.14 15.14
CA ARG A 97 -7.74 -0.99 14.00
C ARG A 97 -7.19 -2.35 14.42
N VAL A 98 -7.28 -3.31 13.51
CA VAL A 98 -6.66 -4.62 13.63
C VAL A 98 -5.64 -4.77 12.50
N ASP A 99 -4.38 -4.98 12.86
CA ASP A 99 -3.26 -5.11 11.91
C ASP A 99 -2.77 -6.56 11.86
N GLY A 100 -2.48 -7.06 10.65
CA GLY A 100 -1.81 -8.34 10.45
C GLY A 100 -0.40 -8.33 11.03
N ILE A 101 -0.04 -9.39 11.75
CA ILE A 101 1.30 -9.64 12.30
C ILE A 101 1.74 -11.08 11.95
N PRO A 102 3.01 -11.46 12.09
CA PRO A 102 3.41 -12.85 11.88
C PRO A 102 2.60 -13.81 12.77
N GLY A 103 1.85 -14.73 12.15
CA GLY A 103 1.09 -15.79 12.82
C GLY A 103 -0.24 -15.38 13.48
N HIS A 104 -0.61 -14.09 13.49
CA HIS A 104 -1.87 -13.62 14.08
C HIS A 104 -2.22 -12.19 13.58
N TRP A 105 -3.17 -11.53 14.24
CA TRP A 105 -3.47 -10.10 14.11
C TRP A 105 -3.51 -9.41 15.49
N LEU A 106 -3.29 -8.09 15.52
CA LEU A 106 -3.20 -7.32 16.76
C LEU A 106 -4.08 -6.06 16.68
N ALA A 107 -4.87 -5.82 17.73
CA ALA A 107 -5.62 -4.57 17.89
C ALA A 107 -4.68 -3.42 18.28
N ARG A 108 -4.85 -2.26 17.64
CA ARG A 108 -4.05 -1.05 17.89
C ARG A 108 -4.94 0.20 17.89
N PRO A 109 -4.60 1.22 18.70
CA PRO A 109 -5.29 2.51 18.65
C PRO A 109 -4.84 3.34 17.44
N ASN A 110 -5.75 4.13 16.89
CA ASN A 110 -5.45 5.12 15.86
C ASN A 110 -4.92 6.42 16.50
N ALA A 111 -3.73 6.34 17.10
CA ALA A 111 -3.06 7.43 17.85
C ALA A 111 -1.94 8.15 17.07
N GLY A 112 -1.92 8.01 15.75
CA GLY A 112 -0.99 8.64 14.82
C GLY A 112 0.42 8.05 14.79
N ARG A 113 0.73 7.05 15.63
CA ARG A 113 2.06 6.40 15.65
C ARG A 113 2.27 5.55 14.40
N GLU A 114 3.46 5.68 13.82
CA GLU A 114 3.96 4.76 12.80
C GLU A 114 4.24 3.40 13.43
N LEU A 115 3.60 2.34 12.94
CA LEU A 115 3.75 1.00 13.49
C LEU A 115 3.97 -0.04 12.38
N PRO A 116 4.73 -1.11 12.66
CA PRO A 116 4.92 -2.19 11.72
C PRO A 116 3.61 -2.88 11.34
N LEU A 117 3.53 -3.26 10.08
CA LEU A 117 2.45 -3.98 9.43
C LEU A 117 3.03 -5.21 8.71
N ARG A 118 2.31 -6.32 8.70
CA ARG A 118 2.68 -7.46 7.84
C ARG A 118 2.15 -7.26 6.42
N ASP A 119 0.83 -7.14 6.27
CA ASP A 119 0.17 -7.22 4.97
C ASP A 119 -1.31 -6.79 4.93
N PHE A 120 -1.98 -6.59 6.06
CA PHE A 120 -3.36 -6.08 6.08
C PHE A 120 -3.70 -5.24 7.31
N THR A 121 -4.69 -4.36 7.17
CA THR A 121 -5.30 -3.60 8.28
C THR A 121 -6.82 -3.51 8.12
N ILE A 122 -7.56 -3.55 9.23
CA ILE A 122 -9.01 -3.32 9.30
C ILE A 122 -9.27 -2.19 10.28
N ASN A 123 -9.84 -1.09 9.80
CA ASN A 123 -10.20 0.07 10.63
C ASN A 123 -11.72 0.08 10.82
N ARG A 124 -12.17 0.08 12.09
CA ARG A 124 -13.59 0.10 12.42
C ARG A 124 -14.06 1.53 12.61
N CYS A 125 -14.95 1.98 11.72
CA CYS A 125 -15.54 3.30 11.76
C CYS A 125 -16.74 3.34 12.72
N ASP A 126 -16.99 4.50 13.30
CA ASP A 126 -18.05 4.73 14.30
C ASP A 126 -19.46 4.52 13.73
N ASP A 127 -19.66 4.62 12.41
CA ASP A 127 -20.92 4.27 11.72
C ASP A 127 -21.13 2.75 11.50
N GLY A 128 -20.23 1.94 12.07
CA GLY A 128 -20.23 0.48 12.02
C GLY A 128 -19.72 -0.10 10.71
N ARG A 129 -19.23 0.71 9.75
CA ARG A 129 -18.48 0.19 8.60
C ARG A 129 -17.05 -0.14 9.00
N GLN A 130 -16.41 -0.97 8.20
CA GLN A 130 -15.00 -1.31 8.30
C GLN A 130 -14.31 -1.02 6.97
N LEU A 131 -13.22 -0.27 7.03
CA LEU A 131 -12.29 -0.14 5.91
C LEU A 131 -11.19 -1.19 6.07
N CYS A 132 -11.14 -2.14 5.16
CA CYS A 132 -10.04 -3.08 5.07
C CYS A 132 -9.12 -2.76 3.89
N VAL A 133 -7.81 -2.87 4.14
CA VAL A 133 -6.77 -2.75 3.13
C VAL A 133 -5.85 -3.97 3.20
N ILE A 134 -5.70 -4.67 2.08
CA ILE A 134 -4.65 -5.66 1.84
C ILE A 134 -3.50 -4.97 1.11
N CYS A 135 -2.27 -5.14 1.58
CA CYS A 135 -1.07 -4.44 1.11
C CYS A 135 0.21 -5.27 1.37
N PRO A 136 0.45 -6.37 0.62
CA PRO A 136 1.55 -7.30 0.88
C PRO A 136 2.95 -6.70 0.66
N ASP A 137 3.02 -5.56 -0.02
CA ASP A 137 4.27 -4.92 -0.43
C ASP A 137 4.60 -3.68 0.46
N ALA A 138 3.85 -3.43 1.53
CA ALA A 138 4.05 -2.31 2.45
C ALA A 138 4.02 -2.76 3.92
N TYR A 139 5.00 -2.30 4.72
CA TYR A 139 5.29 -2.87 6.04
C TYR A 139 5.16 -1.91 7.22
N ALA A 140 4.62 -0.72 6.98
CA ALA A 140 4.37 0.24 8.04
C ALA A 140 3.18 1.14 7.68
N LEU A 141 2.46 1.56 8.72
CA LEU A 141 1.35 2.49 8.58
C LEU A 141 1.21 3.34 9.85
N ASP A 142 0.57 4.49 9.70
CA ASP A 142 0.02 5.28 10.79
C ASP A 142 -1.46 5.56 10.55
N ALA A 143 -2.22 5.78 11.62
CA ALA A 143 -3.62 6.18 11.50
C ALA A 143 -4.02 7.09 12.67
N THR A 144 -4.86 8.08 12.38
CA THR A 144 -5.58 8.93 13.34
C THR A 144 -7.08 8.62 13.24
N PRO A 145 -7.95 9.14 14.12
CA PRO A 145 -9.38 8.90 13.98
C PRO A 145 -9.97 9.30 12.62
N GLU A 146 -9.31 10.19 11.87
CA GLU A 146 -9.80 10.73 10.60
C GLU A 146 -9.23 10.01 9.37
N ARG A 147 -8.12 9.28 9.49
CA ARG A 147 -7.43 8.69 8.32
C ARG A 147 -6.51 7.52 8.64
N LEU A 148 -6.28 6.72 7.62
CA LEU A 148 -5.19 5.74 7.50
C LEU A 148 -4.12 6.27 6.53
N ARG A 149 -2.83 6.06 6.83
CA ARG A 149 -1.71 6.28 5.92
C ARG A 149 -0.80 5.05 5.91
N ILE A 150 -0.62 4.44 4.75
CA ILE A 150 0.34 3.35 4.54
C ILE A 150 1.63 3.94 3.98
N THR A 151 2.77 3.64 4.60
CA THR A 151 4.09 4.14 4.17
C THR A 151 4.63 3.27 3.04
N LEU A 152 4.94 3.88 1.90
CA LEU A 152 5.36 3.17 0.69
C LEU A 152 6.88 3.25 0.48
N LEU A 153 7.41 4.46 0.36
CA LEU A 153 8.81 4.72 0.06
C LEU A 153 9.32 5.86 0.92
N ARG A 154 10.59 5.78 1.31
CA ARG A 154 11.33 6.90 1.87
C ARG A 154 12.50 7.22 0.95
N ALA A 155 13.10 8.39 1.13
CA ALA A 155 14.32 8.77 0.41
C ALA A 155 15.37 9.40 1.33
N PRO A 156 15.73 8.76 2.47
CA PRO A 156 16.79 9.28 3.32
C PRO A 156 18.13 9.21 2.58
N VAL A 157 19.13 9.92 3.10
CA VAL A 157 20.52 9.62 2.75
C VAL A 157 20.82 8.22 3.28
N MET A 158 21.31 7.32 2.44
CA MET A 158 21.53 5.91 2.77
C MET A 158 22.57 5.75 3.87
N ALA A 159 22.25 4.93 4.88
CA ALA A 159 23.08 4.65 6.05
C ALA A 159 23.55 5.90 6.83
N HIS A 160 22.83 7.02 6.67
CA HIS A 160 23.02 8.23 7.44
C HIS A 160 22.40 8.08 8.84
N HIS A 161 23.15 8.46 9.86
CA HIS A 161 22.78 8.37 11.28
C HIS A 161 23.07 9.70 11.98
N GLU A 162 22.13 10.18 12.79
CA GLU A 162 22.38 11.36 13.63
C GLU A 162 23.40 11.07 14.75
N PRO A 163 24.44 11.92 14.95
CA PRO A 163 24.48 13.34 14.59
C PRO A 163 25.23 13.68 13.29
N HIS A 164 25.73 12.68 12.54
CA HIS A 164 26.42 12.97 11.28
C HIS A 164 25.38 13.39 10.25
N LEU A 165 25.63 14.38 9.40
CA LEU A 165 24.59 14.93 8.49
C LEU A 165 24.47 14.22 7.13
N GLY A 166 25.31 13.20 6.86
CA GLY A 166 25.24 12.48 5.59
C GLY A 166 25.73 13.27 4.36
N ASN A 167 26.28 14.47 4.54
CA ASN A 167 26.73 15.38 3.47
C ASN A 167 28.04 14.95 2.76
N GLY A 168 28.42 13.67 2.86
CA GLY A 168 29.62 13.16 2.23
C GLY A 168 29.49 13.18 0.70
N PRO A 169 30.59 13.38 -0.06
CA PRO A 169 30.55 13.42 -1.53
C PRO A 169 30.13 12.10 -2.18
N ARG A 170 30.06 11.01 -1.39
CA ARG A 170 29.59 9.68 -1.81
C ARG A 170 28.19 9.35 -1.27
N GLY A 171 27.46 10.33 -0.76
CA GLY A 171 26.10 10.15 -0.27
C GLY A 171 25.19 9.64 -1.39
N VAL A 172 24.44 8.58 -1.09
CA VAL A 172 23.44 8.00 -1.99
C VAL A 172 22.08 8.21 -1.36
N ILE A 173 21.08 8.59 -2.16
CA ILE A 173 19.70 8.64 -1.70
C ILE A 173 19.11 7.24 -1.85
N ALA A 174 18.48 6.73 -0.79
CA ALA A 174 17.88 5.40 -0.80
C ALA A 174 16.66 5.31 -1.73
N ASP A 175 16.33 4.07 -2.10
CA ASP A 175 15.12 3.66 -2.81
C ASP A 175 14.82 4.38 -4.13
N GLN A 176 15.82 4.98 -4.80
CA GLN A 176 15.61 5.60 -6.11
C GLN A 176 15.23 4.58 -7.18
N GLY A 177 14.38 4.97 -8.13
CA GLY A 177 14.03 4.15 -9.29
C GLY A 177 12.62 3.57 -9.25
N ALA A 178 12.41 2.41 -9.87
CA ALA A 178 11.09 1.83 -10.09
C ALA A 178 10.67 0.91 -8.94
N HIS A 179 9.43 1.10 -8.48
CA HIS A 179 8.79 0.29 -7.43
C HIS A 179 7.37 -0.09 -7.83
N GLU A 180 6.93 -1.26 -7.40
CA GLU A 180 5.56 -1.74 -7.58
C GLU A 180 4.93 -2.07 -6.22
N PHE A 181 3.70 -1.63 -6.03
CA PHE A 181 2.89 -1.92 -4.84
C PHE A 181 1.51 -2.41 -5.27
N ARG A 182 1.01 -3.42 -4.59
CA ARG A 182 -0.33 -3.96 -4.82
C ARG A 182 -1.20 -3.72 -3.60
N PHE A 183 -2.45 -3.33 -3.86
CA PHE A 183 -3.46 -3.12 -2.83
C PHE A 183 -4.78 -3.75 -3.20
N ARG A 184 -5.54 -4.18 -2.20
CA ARG A 184 -6.99 -4.34 -2.30
C ARG A 184 -7.67 -3.51 -1.23
N PHE A 185 -8.79 -2.87 -1.60
CA PHE A 185 -9.63 -2.09 -0.70
C PHE A 185 -11.03 -2.67 -0.63
N GLN A 186 -11.58 -2.76 0.58
CA GLN A 186 -12.98 -3.09 0.80
C GLN A 186 -13.54 -2.16 1.89
N LEU A 187 -14.70 -1.58 1.62
CA LEU A 187 -15.49 -0.87 2.62
C LEU A 187 -16.79 -1.65 2.83
N GLY A 188 -16.97 -2.22 4.02
CA GLY A 188 -18.07 -3.14 4.29
C GLY A 188 -18.48 -3.16 5.75
N ARG A 189 -19.16 -4.23 6.16
CA ARG A 189 -19.49 -4.56 7.55
C ARG A 189 -19.07 -6.01 7.80
N ASP A 190 -18.81 -6.35 9.05
CA ASP A 190 -18.48 -7.71 9.50
C ASP A 190 -17.29 -8.37 8.77
N ILE A 191 -16.32 -7.56 8.33
CA ILE A 191 -15.07 -8.01 7.73
C ILE A 191 -14.23 -8.72 8.79
N ALA A 192 -14.00 -10.03 8.59
CA ALA A 192 -13.27 -10.86 9.53
C ALA A 192 -11.75 -10.82 9.27
N ALA A 193 -10.96 -10.63 10.33
CA ALA A 193 -9.50 -10.61 10.25
C ALA A 193 -8.91 -11.91 9.67
N GLN A 194 -9.53 -13.06 9.96
CA GLN A 194 -9.13 -14.35 9.41
C GLN A 194 -9.28 -14.42 7.89
N GLU A 195 -10.33 -13.83 7.32
CA GLU A 195 -10.52 -13.78 5.86
C GLU A 195 -9.49 -12.85 5.22
N CYS A 196 -9.23 -11.68 5.83
CA CYS A 196 -8.19 -10.76 5.36
C CYS A 196 -6.80 -11.39 5.40
N ASP A 197 -6.48 -12.13 6.46
CA ASP A 197 -5.21 -12.87 6.60
C ASP A 197 -5.05 -13.94 5.50
N ALA A 198 -6.12 -14.68 5.19
CA ALA A 198 -6.13 -15.68 4.12
C ALA A 198 -5.95 -15.03 2.74
N ILE A 199 -6.63 -13.91 2.47
CA ILE A 199 -6.49 -13.15 1.22
C ILE A 199 -5.07 -12.60 1.08
N ALA A 200 -4.55 -11.96 2.12
CA ALA A 200 -3.20 -11.39 2.14
C ALA A 200 -2.12 -12.45 1.91
N THR A 201 -2.26 -13.62 2.55
CA THR A 201 -1.38 -14.78 2.36
C THR A 201 -1.46 -15.32 0.94
N GLY A 202 -2.66 -15.44 0.38
CA GLY A 202 -2.86 -15.86 -1.01
C GLY A 202 -2.18 -14.93 -2.00
N TRP A 203 -2.19 -13.62 -1.73
CA TRP A 203 -1.58 -12.58 -2.56
C TRP A 203 -0.05 -12.57 -2.58
N GLN A 204 0.57 -13.20 -1.60
CA GLN A 204 2.02 -13.40 -1.52
C GLN A 204 2.48 -14.66 -2.26
N ARG A 205 1.55 -15.51 -2.72
CA ARG A 205 1.84 -16.76 -3.44
C ARG A 205 1.50 -16.58 -4.91
N ALA A 206 2.42 -16.98 -5.79
CA ALA A 206 2.13 -17.01 -7.21
C ALA A 206 1.00 -18.03 -7.50
N PRO A 207 0.05 -17.73 -8.39
CA PRO A 207 -0.94 -18.71 -8.81
C PRO A 207 -0.22 -19.88 -9.48
N LEU A 208 -0.60 -21.11 -9.08
CA LEU A 208 -0.12 -22.32 -9.72
C LEU A 208 -1.13 -22.74 -10.78
N CYS A 209 -0.72 -22.69 -12.04
CA CYS A 209 -1.49 -23.24 -13.15
C CYS A 209 -0.84 -24.57 -13.56
N ALA A 210 -1.61 -25.65 -13.55
CA ALA A 210 -1.19 -26.95 -14.01
C ALA A 210 -2.23 -27.47 -15.01
N ASP A 211 -1.76 -28.01 -16.12
CA ASP A 211 -2.59 -28.71 -17.08
C ASP A 211 -2.57 -30.21 -16.77
N LEU A 212 -3.76 -30.80 -16.72
CA LEU A 212 -3.96 -32.22 -16.48
C LEU A 212 -4.27 -32.90 -17.82
N THR A 213 -3.32 -32.82 -18.76
CA THR A 213 -3.38 -33.64 -19.96
C THR A 213 -3.23 -35.10 -19.53
N ARG A 214 -4.33 -35.86 -19.55
CA ARG A 214 -4.34 -37.31 -19.26
C ARG A 214 -3.56 -38.15 -20.30
N GLY A 215 -2.74 -37.53 -21.15
CA GLY A 215 -2.22 -38.11 -22.38
C GLY A 215 -3.36 -38.36 -23.39
N MET A 216 -3.10 -38.16 -24.68
CA MET A 216 -3.98 -38.76 -25.68
C MET A 216 -3.81 -40.29 -25.59
N PRO A 217 -4.89 -41.10 -25.67
CA PRO A 217 -4.75 -42.53 -25.83
C PRO A 217 -3.85 -42.82 -27.02
N THR A 218 -2.82 -43.64 -26.84
CA THR A 218 -2.03 -44.14 -27.95
C THR A 218 -2.98 -44.82 -28.93
N ARG A 219 -3.06 -44.31 -30.18
CA ARG A 219 -3.74 -45.03 -31.26
C ARG A 219 -3.00 -46.36 -31.43
N VAL A 220 -3.62 -47.45 -30.98
CA VAL A 220 -3.17 -48.80 -31.33
C VAL A 220 -3.45 -48.95 -32.83
N MET A 221 -2.39 -49.17 -33.60
CA MET A 221 -2.43 -49.36 -35.05
C MET A 221 -2.82 -50.79 -35.40
#